data_AF-A0A235BPY5-F1
#
_entry.id   AF-A0A235BPY5-F1
#
_cell.length_a   1.000
_cell.length_b   1.000
_cell.length_c   1.000
_cell.angle_alpha   90.00
_cell.angle_beta   90.00
_cell.angle_gamma   90.00
#
_symmetry.space_group_name_H-M   'P 1'
#
loop_
_entity.id
_entity.type
_entity.pdbx_description
1 polymer ?
#
loop_
_entity_poly.entity_id
_entity_poly.type
_entity_poly.pdbx_seq_one_letter_code
_entity_poly.pdbx_strand_id
1 'polypeptide(L)'
;MIILREVKTRSCTLVSVSFILSGFLFVSCKIKPTDIDHAAPDSMEWEIISPNFSGYENCMIEDGTFVDSLQGWCVTHGPEAVWHTVDGGLNWSIQKLFEGTWLYHVIFVDALHGWVNGEDNGKFESILYRTTDGGESWIRGDTPTYYTIAIHFVSQSVGFVAHSQIYRTTDGGVSWDTVSVEDIGYFGLFDLHFSDDQNGWAVGSKSRSGPGVVLSSSDGGENWHIKREEGDCALVVHTDNSIDVCVACLSPGGPSILITHDGGDTWDSVSVPETLHGIYLLGDGTGWATGNSGLLMQTTDKGNTWSEVDIPVDCSLGSIVFVEEDRVAFIFGKHNRTLLHGRR
;
A
#
# COMPACT_ATOMS: atom_id res chain seq x y z
N MET A 1 -8.14 9.33 56.76
CA MET A 1 -6.81 9.73 56.28
C MET A 1 -6.49 8.85 55.08
N ILE A 2 -6.78 9.33 53.87
CA ILE A 2 -6.44 8.64 52.62
C ILE A 2 -5.44 9.55 51.92
N ILE A 3 -4.24 9.05 51.70
CA ILE A 3 -3.18 9.75 50.96
C ILE A 3 -3.36 9.36 49.49
N LEU A 4 -3.77 10.30 48.65
CA LEU A 4 -3.79 10.13 47.19
C LEU A 4 -2.51 10.75 46.61
N ARG A 5 -1.73 9.93 45.89
CA ARG A 5 -0.60 10.39 45.07
C ARG A 5 -1.14 11.01 43.78
N GLU A 6 -0.74 12.24 43.48
CA GLU A 6 -0.99 12.90 42.19
C GLU A 6 -0.19 12.23 41.07
N VAL A 7 -0.86 11.93 39.95
CA VAL A 7 -0.23 11.79 38.63
C VAL A 7 -0.66 13.01 37.81
N LYS A 8 0.30 13.87 37.46
CA LYS A 8 0.07 15.03 36.59
C LYS A 8 0.02 14.57 35.14
N THR A 9 -1.14 14.71 34.50
CA THR A 9 -1.24 14.96 33.06
C THR A 9 -1.77 16.37 32.85
N ARG A 10 -1.15 17.10 31.92
CA ARG A 10 -1.42 18.51 31.68
C ARG A 10 -2.84 18.68 31.13
N SER A 11 -3.45 19.82 31.50
CA SER A 11 -4.62 20.45 30.88
C SER A 11 -6.02 20.02 31.36
N CYS A 12 -6.30 20.08 32.67
CA CYS A 12 -7.66 20.34 33.16
C CYS A 12 -7.66 21.20 34.42
N THR A 13 -8.21 22.42 34.32
CA THR A 13 -8.45 23.30 35.48
C THR A 13 -9.80 22.92 36.08
N LEU A 14 -9.79 22.34 37.29
CA LEU A 14 -11.00 22.03 38.05
C LEU A 14 -11.64 23.34 38.57
N VAL A 15 -12.91 23.63 38.24
CA VAL A 15 -13.63 24.78 38.80
C VAL A 15 -14.82 24.32 39.66
N SER A 16 -14.60 24.38 40.98
CA SER A 16 -15.56 24.36 42.11
C SER A 16 -16.44 23.12 42.34
N VAL A 17 -16.46 22.67 43.60
CA VAL A 17 -17.36 21.66 44.17
C VAL A 17 -18.37 22.38 45.07
N SER A 18 -19.67 22.14 44.88
CA SER A 18 -20.72 22.55 45.84
C SER A 18 -21.52 21.33 46.28
N PHE A 19 -21.71 21.19 47.59
CA PHE A 19 -22.44 20.09 48.22
C PHE A 19 -23.95 20.40 48.27
N ILE A 20 -24.78 19.44 47.84
CA ILE A 20 -26.20 19.38 48.21
C ILE A 20 -26.52 17.95 48.68
N LEU A 21 -27.18 17.83 49.83
CA LEU A 21 -27.74 16.58 50.36
C LEU A 21 -28.88 16.09 49.47
N SER A 22 -28.61 15.11 48.63
CA SER A 22 -29.49 13.99 48.25
C SER A 22 -28.77 13.24 47.14
N GLY A 23 -28.55 11.94 47.35
CA GLY A 23 -27.63 11.16 46.52
C GLY A 23 -28.13 10.98 45.10
N PHE A 24 -27.50 11.67 44.14
CA PHE A 24 -27.22 11.23 42.77
C PHE A 24 -26.07 12.08 42.23
N LEU A 25 -25.00 11.43 41.73
CA LEU A 25 -23.86 12.11 41.11
C LEU A 25 -24.16 12.24 39.60
N PHE A 26 -24.50 13.42 39.11
CA PHE A 26 -24.54 13.71 37.68
C PHE A 26 -23.27 14.46 37.29
N VAL A 27 -22.40 13.82 36.50
CA VAL A 27 -21.33 14.50 35.79
C VAL A 27 -21.87 14.87 34.41
N SER A 28 -22.30 16.12 34.22
CA SER A 28 -22.55 16.64 32.88
C SER A 28 -21.31 17.38 32.39
N CYS A 29 -20.62 16.83 31.39
CA CYS A 29 -19.59 17.56 30.67
C CYS A 29 -20.28 18.49 29.66
N LYS A 30 -20.29 19.80 29.92
CA LYS A 30 -20.62 20.79 28.89
C LYS A 30 -19.36 21.03 28.08
N ILE A 31 -19.28 20.38 26.93
CA ILE A 31 -18.31 20.72 25.89
C ILE A 31 -18.65 22.15 25.44
N LYS A 32 -17.71 23.09 25.61
CA LYS A 32 -17.80 24.38 24.92
C LYS A 32 -17.59 24.10 23.43
N PRO A 33 -18.36 24.71 22.51
CA PRO A 33 -18.00 24.66 21.11
C PRO A 33 -16.68 25.43 20.95
N THR A 34 -15.58 24.71 20.94
CA THR A 34 -14.28 25.19 20.47
C THR A 34 -14.29 25.02 18.97
N ASP A 35 -14.16 26.15 18.28
CA ASP A 35 -13.74 26.31 16.89
C ASP A 35 -13.84 25.04 16.05
N ILE A 36 -14.98 24.93 15.36
CA ILE A 36 -15.04 24.15 14.13
C ILE A 36 -14.04 24.82 13.21
N ASP A 37 -12.81 24.31 13.19
CA ASP A 37 -11.90 24.55 12.10
C ASP A 37 -12.68 24.21 10.83
N HIS A 38 -12.66 25.12 9.87
CA HIS A 38 -13.21 24.87 8.56
C HIS A 38 -12.39 23.73 7.96
N ALA A 39 -12.78 22.47 8.22
CA ALA A 39 -12.36 21.35 7.40
C ALA A 39 -12.61 21.77 5.96
N ALA A 40 -11.54 21.80 5.17
CA ALA A 40 -11.64 22.09 3.76
C ALA A 40 -12.72 21.15 3.20
N PRO A 41 -13.71 21.66 2.44
CA PRO A 41 -14.88 20.88 2.03
C PRO A 41 -14.58 19.64 1.15
N ASP A 42 -13.30 19.33 0.90
CA ASP A 42 -12.80 18.24 0.06
C ASP A 42 -11.83 17.28 0.79
N SER A 43 -11.70 17.33 2.13
CA SER A 43 -10.82 16.41 2.85
C SER A 43 -11.45 15.03 3.02
N MET A 44 -10.80 13.99 2.46
CA MET A 44 -11.21 12.60 2.60
C MET A 44 -11.21 12.18 4.07
N GLU A 45 -12.35 11.74 4.59
CA GLU A 45 -12.47 11.15 5.93
C GLU A 45 -12.20 9.64 5.85
N TRP A 46 -11.37 9.14 6.76
CA TRP A 46 -11.00 7.72 6.82
C TRP A 46 -11.83 6.98 7.87
N GLU A 47 -12.58 5.97 7.43
CA GLU A 47 -13.32 5.06 8.31
C GLU A 47 -12.57 3.74 8.49
N ILE A 48 -12.42 3.28 9.75
CA ILE A 48 -11.89 1.95 10.04
C ILE A 48 -12.99 0.91 9.83
N ILE A 49 -12.78 0.02 8.87
CA ILE A 49 -13.57 -1.20 8.71
C ILE A 49 -12.87 -2.32 9.48
N SER A 50 -13.62 -3.07 10.29
CA SER A 50 -13.19 -4.30 10.96
C SER A 50 -13.60 -5.53 10.14
N PRO A 51 -12.80 -5.97 9.16
CA PRO A 51 -13.13 -7.11 8.28
C PRO A 51 -13.37 -8.39 9.07
N ASN A 52 -14.40 -9.13 8.64
CA ASN A 52 -14.74 -10.43 9.16
C ASN A 52 -14.12 -11.55 8.30
N PHE A 53 -13.06 -12.16 8.81
CA PHE A 53 -12.41 -13.35 8.27
C PHE A 53 -12.92 -14.60 8.99
N SER A 54 -14.04 -15.15 8.51
CA SER A 54 -14.76 -16.22 9.22
C SER A 54 -13.88 -17.45 9.47
N GLY A 55 -13.68 -17.80 10.75
CA GLY A 55 -12.88 -18.95 11.17
C GLY A 55 -11.37 -18.70 11.26
N TYR A 56 -10.91 -17.50 10.91
CA TYR A 56 -9.50 -17.09 10.96
C TYR A 56 -9.37 -15.64 11.43
N GLU A 57 -9.87 -15.36 12.64
CA GLU A 57 -10.01 -14.00 13.16
C GLU A 57 -8.67 -13.28 13.46
N ASN A 58 -7.55 -14.01 13.36
CA ASN A 58 -6.20 -13.53 13.62
C ASN A 58 -5.27 -13.67 12.39
N CYS A 59 -5.81 -13.91 11.19
CA CYS A 59 -4.98 -13.91 9.99
C CYS A 59 -4.40 -12.51 9.74
N MET A 60 -3.20 -12.46 9.18
CA MET A 60 -2.49 -11.22 8.88
C MET A 60 -2.62 -10.95 7.39
N ILE A 61 -3.15 -9.81 6.99
CA ILE A 61 -3.15 -9.40 5.58
C ILE A 61 -1.71 -9.02 5.21
N GLU A 62 -1.22 -9.61 4.12
CA GLU A 62 0.08 -9.25 3.54
C GLU A 62 -0.08 -8.21 2.45
N ASP A 63 -1.05 -8.41 1.55
CA ASP A 63 -1.40 -7.47 0.49
C ASP A 63 -2.87 -7.62 0.09
N GLY A 64 -3.41 -6.62 -0.62
CA GLY A 64 -4.77 -6.64 -1.11
C GLY A 64 -5.02 -5.65 -2.23
N THR A 65 -6.12 -5.88 -2.93
CA THR A 65 -6.55 -5.10 -4.10
C THR A 65 -8.07 -5.03 -4.16
N PHE A 66 -8.58 -3.97 -4.77
CA PHE A 66 -9.99 -3.77 -5.09
C PHE A 66 -10.10 -3.37 -6.55
N VAL A 67 -11.13 -3.85 -7.24
CA VAL A 67 -11.42 -3.48 -8.64
C VAL A 67 -12.60 -2.50 -8.73
N ASP A 68 -13.42 -2.47 -7.70
CA ASP A 68 -14.51 -1.51 -7.51
C ASP A 68 -14.76 -1.30 -6.01
N SER A 69 -15.76 -0.50 -5.66
CA SER A 69 -16.09 -0.19 -4.26
C SER A 69 -16.63 -1.37 -3.43
N LEU A 70 -16.89 -2.54 -4.04
CA LEU A 70 -17.48 -3.72 -3.42
C LEU A 70 -16.57 -4.95 -3.50
N GLN A 71 -15.93 -5.18 -4.64
CA GLN A 71 -15.17 -6.39 -4.95
C GLN A 71 -13.68 -6.20 -4.72
N GLY A 72 -13.11 -7.04 -3.85
CA GLY A 72 -11.70 -7.01 -3.52
C GLY A 72 -11.15 -8.36 -3.10
N TRP A 73 -9.83 -8.49 -3.23
CA TRP A 73 -9.06 -9.68 -2.87
C TRP A 73 -7.95 -9.31 -1.91
N CYS A 74 -7.62 -10.22 -1.00
CA CYS A 74 -6.42 -10.07 -0.18
C CYS A 74 -5.74 -11.41 0.02
N VAL A 75 -4.44 -11.36 0.25
CA VAL A 75 -3.64 -12.52 0.66
C VAL A 75 -3.27 -12.40 2.12
N THR A 76 -3.27 -13.54 2.82
CA THR A 76 -3.01 -13.56 4.26
C THR A 76 -1.96 -14.59 4.66
N HIS A 77 -1.39 -14.38 5.83
CA HIS A 77 -0.66 -15.39 6.61
C HIS A 77 -1.50 -15.87 7.80
N GLY A 78 -1.39 -17.15 8.15
CA GLY A 78 -2.10 -17.77 9.29
C GLY A 78 -3.63 -17.83 9.12
N PRO A 79 -4.17 -18.28 7.97
CA PRO A 79 -3.56 -19.20 7.01
C PRO A 79 -3.06 -18.51 5.73
N GLU A 80 -2.24 -19.22 4.97
CA GLU A 80 -1.86 -18.85 3.59
C GLU A 80 -3.05 -19.02 2.68
N ALA A 81 -3.68 -17.92 2.30
CA ALA A 81 -4.94 -17.95 1.61
C ALA A 81 -5.16 -16.72 0.73
N VAL A 82 -5.93 -16.92 -0.34
CA VAL A 82 -6.58 -15.84 -1.07
C VAL A 82 -8.01 -15.72 -0.56
N TRP A 83 -8.39 -14.51 -0.19
CA TRP A 83 -9.72 -14.14 0.26
C TRP A 83 -10.38 -13.21 -0.75
N HIS A 84 -11.70 -13.24 -0.79
CA HIS A 84 -12.53 -12.37 -1.62
C HIS A 84 -13.68 -11.77 -0.82
N THR A 85 -13.95 -10.49 -1.07
CA THR A 85 -15.10 -9.74 -0.55
C THR A 85 -15.95 -9.23 -1.71
N VAL A 86 -17.25 -9.09 -1.46
CA VAL A 86 -18.24 -8.53 -2.40
C VAL A 86 -19.06 -7.40 -1.76
N ASP A 87 -18.65 -6.95 -0.57
CA ASP A 87 -19.35 -5.96 0.24
C ASP A 87 -18.42 -4.87 0.79
N GLY A 88 -17.38 -4.54 0.02
CA GLY A 88 -16.46 -3.44 0.34
C GLY A 88 -15.52 -3.77 1.49
N GLY A 89 -15.21 -5.06 1.69
CA GLY A 89 -14.29 -5.53 2.71
C GLY A 89 -14.90 -5.73 4.09
N LEU A 90 -16.23 -5.71 4.22
CA LEU A 90 -16.91 -6.01 5.49
C LEU A 90 -16.82 -7.51 5.83
N ASN A 91 -17.06 -8.37 4.84
CA ASN A 91 -16.98 -9.82 4.99
C ASN A 91 -16.06 -10.43 3.92
N TRP A 92 -15.21 -11.35 4.37
CA TRP A 92 -14.23 -12.03 3.53
C TRP A 92 -14.46 -13.54 3.55
N SER A 93 -14.35 -14.15 2.39
CA SER A 93 -14.47 -15.60 2.20
C SER A 93 -13.21 -16.15 1.55
N ILE A 94 -12.72 -17.29 2.06
CA ILE A 94 -11.57 -17.97 1.46
C ILE A 94 -11.99 -18.52 0.11
N GLN A 95 -11.24 -18.17 -0.92
CA GLN A 95 -11.34 -18.81 -2.23
C GLN A 95 -10.38 -19.99 -2.35
N LYS A 96 -9.15 -19.86 -1.84
CA LYS A 96 -8.15 -20.92 -1.89
C LYS A 96 -7.17 -20.86 -0.72
N LEU A 97 -6.87 -22.03 -0.16
CA LEU A 97 -5.76 -22.25 0.76
C LEU A 97 -4.50 -22.66 -0.03
N PHE A 98 -3.35 -22.11 0.34
CA PHE A 98 -2.05 -22.37 -0.26
C PHE A 98 -1.10 -23.03 0.74
N GLU A 99 -1.27 -24.33 0.96
CA GLU A 99 -0.43 -25.08 1.90
C GLU A 99 1.03 -25.13 1.42
N GLY A 100 1.98 -24.79 2.31
CA GLY A 100 3.41 -24.85 2.01
C GLY A 100 3.90 -23.73 1.09
N THR A 101 3.20 -22.61 1.06
CA THR A 101 3.48 -21.48 0.17
C THR A 101 3.29 -20.18 0.95
N TRP A 102 4.23 -19.24 0.87
CA TRP A 102 4.04 -17.87 1.34
C TRP A 102 3.53 -17.00 0.20
N LEU A 103 2.45 -16.26 0.42
CA LEU A 103 1.92 -15.31 -0.56
C LEU A 103 2.45 -13.90 -0.26
N TYR A 104 2.77 -13.14 -1.30
CA TYR A 104 3.31 -11.78 -1.16
C TYR A 104 2.36 -10.73 -1.73
N HIS A 105 2.03 -10.82 -3.03
CA HIS A 105 1.16 -9.86 -3.69
C HIS A 105 -0.06 -10.52 -4.32
N VAL A 106 -1.14 -9.75 -4.39
CA VAL A 106 -2.35 -10.10 -5.14
C VAL A 106 -2.80 -8.91 -5.98
N ILE A 107 -3.01 -9.15 -7.27
CA ILE A 107 -3.41 -8.13 -8.23
C ILE A 107 -4.58 -8.66 -9.05
N PHE A 108 -5.61 -7.84 -9.20
CA PHE A 108 -6.73 -8.07 -10.10
C PHE A 108 -6.88 -6.84 -11.00
N VAL A 109 -7.00 -7.07 -12.31
CA VAL A 109 -7.23 -5.99 -13.30
C VAL A 109 -8.71 -5.81 -13.61
N ASP A 110 -9.52 -6.83 -13.32
CA ASP A 110 -10.97 -6.83 -13.35
C ASP A 110 -11.49 -7.92 -12.40
N ALA A 111 -12.81 -8.09 -12.31
CA ALA A 111 -13.41 -9.04 -11.37
C ALA A 111 -13.17 -10.53 -11.70
N LEU A 112 -12.55 -10.85 -12.84
CA LEU A 112 -12.31 -12.22 -13.31
C LEU A 112 -10.83 -12.57 -13.36
N HIS A 113 -9.96 -11.62 -13.73
CA HIS A 113 -8.55 -11.86 -14.01
C HIS A 113 -7.66 -11.34 -12.89
N GLY A 114 -6.95 -12.26 -12.25
CA GLY A 114 -6.05 -11.94 -11.15
C GLY A 114 -4.84 -12.87 -11.06
N TRP A 115 -3.81 -12.38 -10.37
CA TRP A 115 -2.55 -13.06 -10.15
C TRP A 115 -2.12 -12.95 -8.70
N VAL A 116 -1.43 -13.98 -8.24
CA VAL A 116 -0.81 -14.02 -6.92
C VAL A 116 0.60 -14.54 -7.08
N ASN A 117 1.57 -13.80 -6.53
CA ASN A 117 2.94 -14.29 -6.41
C ASN A 117 3.29 -14.63 -4.96
N GLY A 118 4.43 -15.31 -4.80
CA GLY A 118 4.85 -15.80 -3.51
C GLY A 118 6.10 -16.66 -3.60
N GLU A 119 6.31 -17.47 -2.57
CA GLU A 119 7.44 -18.38 -2.45
C GLU A 119 7.00 -19.75 -1.92
N ASP A 120 7.60 -20.83 -2.44
CA ASP A 120 7.46 -22.16 -1.88
C ASP A 120 8.24 -22.29 -0.54
N ASN A 121 7.52 -22.61 0.55
CA ASN A 121 7.98 -22.65 1.95
C ASN A 121 8.98 -23.81 2.25
N GLY A 122 9.65 -24.35 1.25
CA GLY A 122 10.71 -25.35 1.43
C GLY A 122 11.84 -25.25 0.41
N LYS A 123 11.61 -24.55 -0.71
CA LYS A 123 12.59 -24.41 -1.80
C LYS A 123 13.09 -23.00 -1.99
N PHE A 124 12.43 -22.01 -1.39
CA PHE A 124 12.72 -20.59 -1.64
C PHE A 124 12.60 -20.21 -3.12
N GLU A 125 11.71 -20.92 -3.84
CA GLU A 125 11.43 -20.72 -5.27
C GLU A 125 10.20 -19.85 -5.40
N SER A 126 10.28 -18.81 -6.24
CA SER A 126 9.10 -18.01 -6.56
C SER A 126 8.02 -18.83 -7.25
N ILE A 127 6.78 -18.51 -6.90
CA ILE A 127 5.59 -19.07 -7.50
C ILE A 127 4.74 -17.95 -8.08
N LEU A 128 3.97 -18.31 -9.09
CA LEU A 128 2.95 -17.46 -9.65
C LEU A 128 1.70 -18.30 -9.90
N TYR A 129 0.56 -17.79 -9.44
CA TYR A 129 -0.75 -18.33 -9.76
C TYR A 129 -1.56 -17.28 -10.49
N ARG A 130 -2.45 -17.74 -11.37
CA ARG A 130 -3.41 -16.90 -12.08
C ARG A 130 -4.81 -17.48 -12.00
N THR A 131 -5.79 -16.61 -12.09
CA THR A 131 -7.21 -16.94 -12.23
C THR A 131 -7.81 -16.18 -13.42
N THR A 132 -8.86 -16.75 -14.01
CA THR A 132 -9.68 -16.12 -15.06
C THR A 132 -11.18 -16.24 -14.72
N ASP A 133 -11.50 -16.60 -13.48
CA ASP A 133 -12.85 -16.84 -12.95
C ASP A 133 -13.06 -16.16 -11.59
N GLY A 134 -12.34 -15.07 -11.34
CA GLY A 134 -12.50 -14.26 -10.13
C GLY A 134 -11.91 -14.92 -8.89
N GLY A 135 -11.06 -15.93 -9.07
CA GLY A 135 -10.41 -16.68 -8.01
C GLY A 135 -11.17 -17.94 -7.55
N GLU A 136 -12.25 -18.33 -8.24
CA GLU A 136 -12.90 -19.63 -8.02
C GLU A 136 -11.93 -20.80 -8.27
N SER A 137 -11.05 -20.65 -9.26
CA SER A 137 -9.94 -21.56 -9.51
C SER A 137 -8.63 -20.80 -9.80
N TRP A 138 -7.52 -21.43 -9.40
CA TRP A 138 -6.18 -20.87 -9.52
C TRP A 138 -5.24 -21.87 -10.19
N ILE A 139 -4.65 -21.46 -11.30
CA ILE A 139 -3.71 -22.26 -12.10
C ILE A 139 -2.30 -21.75 -11.79
N ARG A 140 -1.40 -22.67 -11.42
CA ARG A 140 0.03 -22.34 -11.25
C ARG A 140 0.64 -22.10 -12.63
N GLY A 141 1.24 -20.92 -12.83
CA GLY A 141 2.03 -20.60 -14.01
C GLY A 141 3.50 -20.95 -13.82
N ASP A 142 4.27 -20.85 -14.91
CA ASP A 142 5.73 -20.89 -14.85
C ASP A 142 6.26 -19.54 -14.37
N THR A 143 7.30 -19.57 -13.54
CA THR A 143 8.05 -18.37 -13.16
C THR A 143 9.29 -18.23 -14.04
N PRO A 144 9.56 -17.04 -14.60
CA PRO A 144 10.70 -16.86 -15.49
C PRO A 144 12.05 -16.82 -14.76
N THR A 145 12.03 -16.81 -13.42
CA THR A 145 13.19 -16.66 -12.56
C THR A 145 12.95 -17.33 -11.22
N TYR A 146 14.03 -17.63 -10.50
CA TYR A 146 13.99 -18.22 -9.16
C TYR A 146 13.41 -17.26 -8.11
N TYR A 147 13.58 -15.95 -8.33
CA TYR A 147 13.10 -14.88 -7.45
C TYR A 147 12.32 -13.83 -8.25
N THR A 148 11.05 -13.65 -7.91
CA THR A 148 10.17 -12.56 -8.33
C THR A 148 9.67 -11.84 -7.07
N ILE A 149 9.95 -10.55 -6.96
CA ILE A 149 9.46 -9.72 -5.85
C ILE A 149 8.34 -8.84 -6.39
N ALA A 150 8.68 -7.97 -7.34
CA ALA A 150 7.71 -7.06 -7.95
C ALA A 150 6.84 -7.77 -8.98
N ILE A 151 5.56 -7.41 -9.01
CA ILE A 151 4.58 -7.86 -10.00
C ILE A 151 3.62 -6.71 -10.31
N HIS A 152 3.25 -6.54 -11.58
CA HIS A 152 2.23 -5.59 -12.00
C HIS A 152 1.54 -6.07 -13.27
N PHE A 153 0.22 -5.95 -13.37
CA PHE A 153 -0.52 -6.27 -14.60
C PHE A 153 -1.26 -5.03 -15.08
N VAL A 154 -1.03 -4.69 -16.34
CA VAL A 154 -1.64 -3.54 -17.03
C VAL A 154 -3.01 -3.94 -17.60
N SER A 155 -3.18 -5.21 -17.97
CA SER A 155 -4.41 -5.77 -18.52
C SER A 155 -4.49 -7.27 -18.27
N GLN A 156 -5.58 -7.90 -18.72
CA GLN A 156 -5.75 -9.35 -18.66
C GLN A 156 -4.62 -10.16 -19.36
N SER A 157 -3.90 -9.53 -20.30
CA SER A 157 -2.87 -10.20 -21.11
C SER A 157 -1.46 -9.65 -20.89
N VAL A 158 -1.32 -8.36 -20.57
CA VAL A 158 -0.01 -7.71 -20.44
C VAL A 158 0.33 -7.49 -18.97
N GLY A 159 1.49 -7.99 -18.56
CA GLY A 159 1.99 -7.83 -17.20
C GLY A 159 3.49 -8.03 -17.09
N PHE A 160 4.00 -7.79 -15.89
CA PHE A 160 5.40 -7.73 -15.57
C PHE A 160 5.68 -8.42 -14.24
N VAL A 161 6.81 -9.13 -14.19
CA VAL A 161 7.42 -9.56 -12.93
C VAL A 161 8.88 -9.15 -12.93
N ALA A 162 9.41 -8.79 -11.76
CA ALA A 162 10.80 -8.37 -11.67
C ALA A 162 11.51 -8.77 -10.37
N HIS A 163 12.83 -8.82 -10.49
CA HIS A 163 13.80 -8.86 -9.40
C HIS A 163 15.12 -8.29 -9.93
N SER A 164 16.11 -9.12 -10.25
CA SER A 164 17.37 -8.69 -10.88
C SER A 164 17.26 -8.44 -12.40
N GLN A 165 16.11 -8.77 -12.98
CA GLN A 165 15.73 -8.51 -14.37
C GLN A 165 14.23 -8.20 -14.41
N ILE A 166 13.75 -7.63 -15.51
CA ILE A 166 12.34 -7.44 -15.80
C ILE A 166 11.90 -8.50 -16.82
N TYR A 167 10.75 -9.12 -16.58
CA TYR A 167 10.12 -10.04 -17.50
C TYR A 167 8.73 -9.53 -17.85
N ARG A 168 8.33 -9.70 -19.10
CA ARG A 168 7.06 -9.24 -19.64
C ARG A 168 6.27 -10.41 -20.19
N THR A 169 4.97 -10.41 -19.96
CA THR A 169 4.02 -11.34 -20.58
C THR A 169 3.07 -10.58 -21.50
N THR A 170 2.59 -11.26 -22.54
CA THR A 170 1.50 -10.78 -23.43
C THR A 170 0.36 -11.79 -23.54
N ASP A 171 0.38 -12.84 -22.71
CA ASP A 171 -0.61 -13.92 -22.67
C ASP A 171 -1.15 -14.18 -21.25
N GLY A 172 -1.09 -13.18 -20.37
CA GLY A 172 -1.66 -13.26 -19.02
C GLY A 172 -0.81 -14.09 -18.05
N GLY A 173 0.50 -14.13 -18.26
CA GLY A 173 1.45 -14.85 -17.42
C GLY A 173 1.50 -16.35 -17.70
N VAL A 174 1.07 -16.78 -18.91
CA VAL A 174 1.27 -18.16 -19.37
C VAL A 174 2.71 -18.35 -19.83
N SER A 175 3.28 -17.35 -20.49
CA SER A 175 4.70 -17.28 -20.85
C SER A 175 5.26 -15.88 -20.60
N TRP A 176 6.60 -15.82 -20.51
CA TRP A 176 7.35 -14.64 -20.10
C TRP A 176 8.58 -14.46 -20.98
N ASP A 177 8.75 -13.26 -21.50
CA ASP A 177 9.92 -12.83 -22.23
C ASP A 177 10.81 -11.97 -21.32
N THR A 178 12.12 -12.20 -21.36
CA THR A 178 13.09 -11.34 -20.68
C THR A 178 13.20 -10.00 -21.40
N VAL A 179 13.04 -8.92 -20.66
CA VAL A 179 13.26 -7.56 -21.16
C VAL A 179 14.70 -7.16 -20.84
N SER A 180 15.45 -6.76 -21.86
CA SER A 180 16.82 -6.28 -21.67
C SER A 180 16.77 -4.93 -20.96
N VAL A 181 17.43 -4.85 -19.82
CA VAL A 181 17.60 -3.61 -19.06
C VAL A 181 19.09 -3.30 -18.89
N GLU A 182 19.41 -2.05 -18.63
CA GLU A 182 20.75 -1.66 -18.18
C GLU A 182 21.10 -2.40 -16.87
N ASP A 183 22.38 -2.45 -16.49
CA ASP A 183 22.81 -3.17 -15.28
C ASP A 183 22.22 -2.52 -14.02
N ILE A 184 21.16 -3.12 -13.48
CA ILE A 184 20.48 -2.72 -12.24
C ILE A 184 21.07 -3.37 -10.98
N GLY A 185 22.23 -4.03 -11.09
CA GLY A 185 22.85 -4.74 -9.99
C GLY A 185 22.16 -6.06 -9.65
N TYR A 186 22.50 -6.62 -8.47
CA TYR A 186 22.09 -7.98 -8.08
C TYR A 186 21.05 -8.01 -6.96
N PHE A 187 20.79 -6.86 -6.30
CA PHE A 187 19.88 -6.82 -5.15
C PHE A 187 18.42 -6.71 -5.57
N GLY A 188 18.15 -6.05 -6.70
CA GLY A 188 16.91 -6.21 -7.46
C GLY A 188 15.90 -5.08 -7.33
N LEU A 189 14.80 -5.24 -8.06
CA LEU A 189 13.62 -4.40 -8.09
C LEU A 189 12.60 -4.91 -7.07
N PHE A 190 12.00 -3.98 -6.34
CA PHE A 190 11.03 -4.26 -5.28
C PHE A 190 9.61 -3.92 -5.70
N ASP A 191 9.43 -2.96 -6.60
CA ASP A 191 8.12 -2.53 -7.03
C ASP A 191 8.08 -2.04 -8.49
N LEU A 192 6.89 -2.14 -9.09
CA LEU A 192 6.57 -1.81 -10.47
C LEU A 192 5.17 -1.17 -10.53
N HIS A 193 5.06 -0.05 -11.22
CA HIS A 193 3.77 0.60 -11.43
C HIS A 193 3.64 1.14 -12.86
N PHE A 194 2.50 0.90 -13.50
CA PHE A 194 2.12 1.52 -14.75
C PHE A 194 0.92 2.43 -14.54
N SER A 195 0.98 3.67 -15.06
CA SER A 195 -0.19 4.55 -15.06
C SER A 195 -1.12 4.27 -16.24
N ASP A 196 -0.56 3.83 -17.36
CA ASP A 196 -1.28 3.43 -18.55
C ASP A 196 -0.58 2.26 -19.28
N ASP A 197 -0.99 1.95 -20.50
CA ASP A 197 -0.43 0.85 -21.28
C ASP A 197 0.97 1.11 -21.85
N GLN A 198 1.50 2.32 -21.68
CA GLN A 198 2.79 2.76 -22.23
C GLN A 198 3.81 3.14 -21.15
N ASN A 199 3.36 3.83 -20.10
CA ASN A 199 4.18 4.52 -19.11
C ASN A 199 4.29 3.70 -17.83
N GLY A 200 5.50 3.22 -17.57
CA GLY A 200 5.80 2.34 -16.44
C GLY A 200 7.04 2.77 -15.68
N TRP A 201 7.05 2.50 -14.38
CA TRP A 201 8.15 2.78 -13.47
C TRP A 201 8.52 1.54 -12.68
N ALA A 202 9.82 1.35 -12.45
CA ALA A 202 10.37 0.26 -11.66
C ALA A 202 11.38 0.80 -10.66
N VAL A 203 11.33 0.32 -9.43
CA VAL A 203 12.22 0.80 -8.37
C VAL A 203 12.86 -0.32 -7.59
N GLY A 204 14.06 -0.07 -7.09
CA GLY A 204 14.79 -1.01 -6.28
C GLY A 204 16.13 -0.48 -5.78
N SER A 205 17.10 -1.38 -5.65
CA SER A 205 18.46 -1.01 -5.31
C SER A 205 19.48 -1.95 -5.95
N LYS A 206 20.66 -1.41 -6.30
CA LYS A 206 21.74 -2.21 -6.89
C LYS A 206 22.43 -3.12 -5.87
N SER A 207 22.44 -2.72 -4.60
CA SER A 207 23.04 -3.47 -3.51
C SER A 207 22.25 -3.33 -2.21
N ARG A 208 22.58 -4.14 -1.19
CA ARG A 208 21.92 -4.10 0.12
C ARG A 208 21.98 -2.75 0.82
N SER A 209 22.94 -1.90 0.45
CA SER A 209 23.15 -0.58 1.06
C SER A 209 23.18 0.55 0.01
N GLY A 210 22.60 0.31 -1.16
CA GLY A 210 22.50 1.29 -2.25
C GLY A 210 23.55 1.13 -3.35
N PRO A 211 23.51 1.99 -4.39
CA PRO A 211 22.50 3.04 -4.59
C PRO A 211 21.12 2.47 -4.94
N GLY A 212 20.06 3.22 -4.60
CA GLY A 212 18.74 2.96 -5.17
C GLY A 212 18.72 3.16 -6.68
N VAL A 213 17.83 2.45 -7.37
CA VAL A 213 17.63 2.56 -8.80
C VAL A 213 16.17 2.85 -9.11
N VAL A 214 15.94 3.79 -10.03
CA VAL A 214 14.63 4.12 -10.60
C VAL A 214 14.73 4.00 -12.10
N LEU A 215 13.86 3.20 -12.70
CA LEU A 215 13.75 3.03 -14.14
C LEU A 215 12.38 3.50 -14.63
N SER A 216 12.33 3.95 -15.88
CA SER A 216 11.11 4.30 -16.58
C SER A 216 11.02 3.62 -17.95
N SER A 217 9.80 3.31 -18.36
CA SER A 217 9.40 2.90 -19.71
C SER A 217 8.37 3.88 -20.24
N SER A 218 8.37 4.11 -21.55
CA SER A 218 7.34 4.90 -22.26
C SER A 218 6.77 4.16 -23.49
N ASP A 219 7.09 2.88 -23.64
CA ASP A 219 6.72 2.04 -24.78
C ASP A 219 6.05 0.71 -24.36
N GLY A 220 5.38 0.70 -23.21
CA GLY A 220 4.64 -0.46 -22.72
C GLY A 220 5.56 -1.57 -22.19
N GLY A 221 6.70 -1.15 -21.63
CA GLY A 221 7.69 -1.99 -20.98
C GLY A 221 8.54 -2.80 -21.96
N GLU A 222 8.60 -2.39 -23.24
CA GLU A 222 9.50 -2.98 -24.22
C GLU A 222 10.95 -2.54 -23.99
N ASN A 223 11.16 -1.27 -23.58
CA ASN A 223 12.46 -0.74 -23.19
C ASN A 223 12.37 0.01 -21.86
N TRP A 224 13.40 -0.16 -21.02
CA TRP A 224 13.51 0.52 -19.73
C TRP A 224 14.83 1.29 -19.64
N HIS A 225 14.76 2.52 -19.12
CA HIS A 225 15.90 3.41 -18.97
C HIS A 225 16.07 3.82 -17.51
N ILE A 226 17.31 3.86 -17.05
CA ILE A 226 17.64 4.35 -15.71
C ILE A 226 17.43 5.86 -15.67
N LYS A 227 16.56 6.31 -14.76
CA LYS A 227 16.32 7.73 -14.47
C LYS A 227 17.09 8.23 -13.26
N ARG A 228 17.35 7.33 -12.30
CA ARG A 228 18.11 7.65 -11.09
C ARG A 228 18.88 6.43 -10.61
N GLU A 229 20.13 6.63 -10.19
CA GLU A 229 21.02 5.57 -9.70
C GLU A 229 21.92 6.08 -8.56
N GLU A 230 21.31 6.64 -7.53
CA GLU A 230 22.04 7.24 -6.42
C GLU A 230 21.21 7.23 -5.13
N GLY A 231 21.88 7.51 -4.02
CA GLY A 231 21.24 7.69 -2.73
C GLY A 231 20.45 6.47 -2.24
N ASP A 232 19.30 6.77 -1.64
CA ASP A 232 18.47 5.87 -0.86
C ASP A 232 17.92 4.68 -1.66
N CYS A 233 17.72 3.52 -1.02
CA CYS A 233 17.04 2.40 -1.64
C CYS A 233 15.59 2.80 -1.96
N ALA A 234 15.17 2.62 -3.20
CA ALA A 234 13.81 2.93 -3.63
C ALA A 234 12.93 1.69 -3.44
N LEU A 235 11.87 1.81 -2.63
CA LEU A 235 11.09 0.67 -2.13
C LEU A 235 9.76 0.49 -2.84
N VAL A 236 9.02 1.58 -3.05
CA VAL A 236 7.65 1.58 -3.60
C VAL A 236 7.52 2.77 -4.53
N VAL A 237 6.83 2.61 -5.66
CA VAL A 237 6.63 3.66 -6.66
C VAL A 237 5.16 3.78 -7.04
N HIS A 238 4.73 5.02 -7.22
CA HIS A 238 3.46 5.32 -7.84
C HIS A 238 3.62 6.45 -8.86
N THR A 239 2.90 6.34 -9.97
CA THR A 239 2.76 7.38 -10.98
C THR A 239 1.29 7.49 -11.35
N ASP A 240 0.82 8.72 -11.54
CA ASP A 240 -0.51 8.96 -12.08
C ASP A 240 -0.46 9.02 -13.62
N ASN A 241 -1.58 9.35 -14.26
CA ASN A 241 -1.62 9.58 -15.72
C ASN A 241 -0.90 10.88 -16.18
N SER A 242 -0.14 11.53 -15.29
CA SER A 242 0.70 12.67 -15.60
C SER A 242 2.17 12.22 -15.74
N ILE A 243 3.09 13.17 -15.65
CA ILE A 243 4.54 12.91 -15.61
C ILE A 243 5.09 12.93 -14.17
N ASP A 244 4.19 13.12 -13.18
CA ASP A 244 4.54 13.15 -11.77
C ASP A 244 4.74 11.71 -11.25
N VAL A 245 5.80 11.51 -10.47
CA VAL A 245 6.14 10.21 -9.88
C VAL A 245 6.59 10.41 -8.45
N CYS A 246 6.08 9.59 -7.54
CA CYS A 246 6.50 9.54 -6.15
C CYS A 246 7.13 8.19 -5.84
N VAL A 247 8.26 8.22 -5.14
CA VAL A 247 9.02 7.02 -4.76
C VAL A 247 9.32 7.04 -3.28
N ALA A 248 8.81 6.07 -2.53
CA ALA A 248 9.18 5.87 -1.14
C ALA A 248 10.58 5.24 -1.05
N CYS A 249 11.43 5.80 -0.18
CA CYS A 249 12.83 5.42 -0.06
C CYS A 249 13.27 5.17 1.38
N LEU A 250 14.32 4.37 1.55
CA LEU A 250 14.95 4.10 2.83
C LEU A 250 16.48 4.11 2.73
N SER A 251 17.13 4.82 3.65
CA SER A 251 18.59 4.80 3.79
C SER A 251 19.04 4.87 5.24
N PRO A 252 20.36 4.73 5.51
CA PRO A 252 20.89 4.93 6.86
C PRO A 252 20.60 6.33 7.44
N GLY A 253 20.32 7.33 6.60
CA GLY A 253 19.96 8.68 7.02
C GLY A 253 18.49 8.84 7.44
N GLY A 254 17.65 7.83 7.18
CA GLY A 254 16.22 7.84 7.46
C GLY A 254 15.39 7.54 6.20
N PRO A 255 14.06 7.43 6.35
CA PRO A 255 13.14 7.29 5.23
C PRO A 255 12.85 8.64 4.57
N SER A 256 12.58 8.59 3.26
CA SER A 256 12.29 9.77 2.44
C SER A 256 11.27 9.43 1.35
N ILE A 257 10.67 10.47 0.76
CA ILE A 257 9.92 10.38 -0.49
C ILE A 257 10.70 11.18 -1.53
N LEU A 258 10.97 10.58 -2.69
CA LEU A 258 11.45 11.29 -3.87
C LEU A 258 10.26 11.65 -4.75
N ILE A 259 10.27 12.86 -5.31
CA ILE A 259 9.23 13.35 -6.21
C ILE A 259 9.90 13.91 -7.47
N THR A 260 9.35 13.60 -8.63
CA THR A 260 9.68 14.26 -9.90
C THR A 260 8.42 14.82 -10.53
N HIS A 261 8.57 15.94 -11.22
CA HIS A 261 7.52 16.62 -11.99
C HIS A 261 7.85 16.76 -13.48
N ASP A 262 8.91 16.09 -13.92
CA ASP A 262 9.47 16.20 -15.28
C ASP A 262 9.82 14.83 -15.87
N GLY A 263 9.13 13.77 -15.44
CA GLY A 263 9.38 12.42 -15.95
C GLY A 263 10.74 11.85 -15.54
N GLY A 264 11.22 12.23 -14.36
CA GLY A 264 12.44 11.72 -13.72
C GLY A 264 13.74 12.38 -14.16
N ASP A 265 13.68 13.56 -14.79
CA ASP A 265 14.87 14.32 -15.18
C ASP A 265 15.45 15.09 -13.98
N THR A 266 14.59 15.57 -13.08
CA THR A 266 14.94 16.14 -11.78
C THR A 266 14.10 15.56 -10.65
N TRP A 267 14.67 15.56 -9.45
CA TRP A 267 14.09 14.93 -8.26
C TRP A 267 14.24 15.81 -7.02
N ASP A 268 13.13 16.04 -6.34
CA ASP A 268 13.07 16.58 -4.99
C ASP A 268 12.98 15.45 -3.97
N SER A 269 13.40 15.72 -2.73
CA SER A 269 13.39 14.74 -1.64
C SER A 269 12.81 15.34 -0.37
N VAL A 270 11.86 14.63 0.23
CA VAL A 270 11.19 15.01 1.48
C VAL A 270 11.45 13.92 2.53
N SER A 271 12.03 14.29 3.67
CA SER A 271 12.18 13.35 4.78
C SER A 271 10.84 13.04 5.45
N VAL A 272 10.63 11.78 5.82
CA VAL A 272 9.42 11.32 6.51
C VAL A 272 9.78 10.64 7.83
N PRO A 273 8.85 10.51 8.79
CA PRO A 273 9.20 10.05 10.14
C PRO A 273 9.39 8.53 10.23
N GLU A 274 8.73 7.75 9.38
CA GLU A 274 8.75 6.29 9.41
C GLU A 274 8.91 5.69 8.01
N THR A 275 9.34 4.41 7.97
CA THR A 275 9.42 3.67 6.69
C THR A 275 8.03 3.50 6.09
N LEU A 276 7.94 3.79 4.80
CA LEU A 276 6.71 3.71 4.03
C LEU A 276 6.62 2.37 3.29
N HIS A 277 5.39 1.86 3.14
CA HIS A 277 5.04 0.61 2.47
C HIS A 277 4.04 0.80 1.33
N GLY A 278 3.43 1.99 1.22
CA GLY A 278 2.52 2.34 0.13
C GLY A 278 2.59 3.84 -0.13
N ILE A 279 2.37 4.21 -1.39
CA ILE A 279 2.28 5.60 -1.82
C ILE A 279 1.32 5.68 -3.01
N TYR A 280 0.52 6.74 -3.07
CA TYR A 280 -0.42 6.98 -4.15
C TYR A 280 -0.52 8.48 -4.41
N LEU A 281 -0.54 8.89 -5.68
CA LEU A 281 -0.67 10.28 -6.11
C LEU A 281 -1.79 10.38 -7.15
N LEU A 282 -2.66 11.38 -6.98
CA LEU A 282 -3.73 11.70 -7.91
C LEU A 282 -3.29 12.78 -8.88
N GLY A 283 -3.93 12.83 -10.06
CA GLY A 283 -3.70 13.86 -11.07
C GLY A 283 -3.97 15.29 -10.63
N ASP A 284 -4.73 15.49 -9.54
CA ASP A 284 -4.97 16.81 -8.95
C ASP A 284 -3.83 17.27 -8.00
N GLY A 285 -2.83 16.41 -7.75
CA GLY A 285 -1.73 16.65 -6.83
C GLY A 285 -2.00 16.24 -5.38
N THR A 286 -3.17 15.70 -5.07
CA THR A 286 -3.41 15.06 -3.77
C THR A 286 -2.77 13.69 -3.75
N GLY A 287 -2.22 13.26 -2.61
CA GLY A 287 -1.66 11.92 -2.49
C GLY A 287 -1.61 11.48 -1.05
N TRP A 288 -1.38 10.17 -0.86
CA TRP A 288 -1.27 9.54 0.44
C TRP A 288 -0.08 8.59 0.48
N ALA A 289 0.52 8.47 1.66
CA ALA A 289 1.59 7.52 1.92
C ALA A 289 1.32 6.79 3.24
N THR A 290 1.56 5.48 3.23
CA THR A 290 1.28 4.57 4.35
C THR A 290 2.59 3.95 4.84
N GLY A 291 2.73 3.72 6.15
CA GLY A 291 3.98 3.25 6.72
C GLY A 291 3.86 2.52 8.06
N ASN A 292 5.00 2.36 8.72
CA ASN A 292 5.08 1.75 10.05
C ASN A 292 4.24 2.50 11.10
N SER A 293 3.89 1.80 12.17
CA SER A 293 3.32 2.38 13.39
C SER A 293 2.06 3.23 13.16
N GLY A 294 1.22 2.87 12.18
CA GLY A 294 0.00 3.61 11.85
C GLY A 294 0.23 4.89 11.05
N LEU A 295 1.43 5.10 10.50
CA LEU A 295 1.72 6.31 9.73
C LEU A 295 0.85 6.37 8.47
N LEU A 296 -0.02 7.38 8.43
CA LEU A 296 -0.71 7.85 7.24
C LEU A 296 -0.32 9.32 7.02
N MET A 297 0.21 9.63 5.85
CA MET A 297 0.54 10.99 5.44
C MET A 297 -0.29 11.40 4.24
N GLN A 298 -0.56 12.69 4.10
CA GLN A 298 -1.26 13.29 2.97
C GLN A 298 -0.45 14.45 2.40
N THR A 299 -0.48 14.59 1.07
CA THR A 299 -0.07 15.79 0.34
C THR A 299 -1.28 16.37 -0.40
N THR A 300 -1.27 17.68 -0.61
CA THR A 300 -2.24 18.40 -1.47
C THR A 300 -1.54 19.32 -2.48
N ASP A 301 -0.21 19.21 -2.56
CA ASP A 301 0.66 20.08 -3.36
C ASP A 301 1.60 19.26 -4.25
N LYS A 302 1.11 18.14 -4.79
CA LYS A 302 1.83 17.21 -5.67
C LYS A 302 3.00 16.48 -5.01
N GLY A 303 2.95 16.30 -3.69
CA GLY A 303 4.01 15.61 -2.95
C GLY A 303 5.17 16.52 -2.53
N ASN A 304 5.09 17.83 -2.78
CA ASN A 304 6.11 18.78 -2.33
C ASN A 304 6.18 18.88 -0.80
N THR A 305 5.02 18.80 -0.13
CA THR A 305 4.93 18.70 1.32
C THR A 305 3.94 17.62 1.75
N TRP A 306 4.21 17.03 2.91
CA TRP A 306 3.43 15.95 3.49
C TRP A 306 3.09 16.24 4.95
N SER A 307 1.85 16.00 5.33
CA SER A 307 1.37 16.12 6.71
C SER A 307 0.77 14.82 7.19
N GLU A 308 1.01 14.46 8.45
CA GLU A 308 0.39 13.29 9.08
C GLU A 308 -1.13 13.48 9.20
N VAL A 309 -1.86 12.39 8.93
CA VAL A 309 -3.31 12.28 9.14
C VAL A 309 -3.51 11.45 10.40
N ASP A 310 -4.13 12.05 11.42
CA ASP A 310 -4.41 11.36 12.67
C ASP A 310 -5.50 10.30 12.46
N ILE A 311 -5.13 9.04 12.69
CA ILE A 311 -6.01 7.89 12.60
C ILE A 311 -5.86 7.03 13.86
N PRO A 312 -6.93 6.40 14.36
CA PRO A 312 -6.86 5.59 15.58
C PRO A 312 -6.33 4.17 15.30
N VAL A 313 -5.22 4.08 14.55
CA VAL A 313 -4.56 2.84 14.15
C VAL A 313 -3.09 2.93 14.54
N ASP A 314 -2.58 1.91 15.23
CA ASP A 314 -1.18 1.84 15.67
C ASP A 314 -0.38 0.74 14.94
N CYS A 315 -1.03 0.00 14.04
CA CYS A 315 -0.40 -1.06 13.27
C CYS A 315 0.19 -0.54 11.95
N SER A 316 1.17 -1.25 11.38
CA SER A 316 1.77 -0.85 10.11
C SER A 316 0.74 -0.88 8.98
N LEU A 317 0.68 0.18 8.18
CA LEU A 317 -0.16 0.25 7.00
C LEU A 317 0.64 -0.17 5.78
N GLY A 318 0.10 -1.11 5.00
CA GLY A 318 0.68 -1.66 3.79
C GLY A 318 0.17 -0.94 2.54
N SER A 319 -0.33 -1.71 1.58
CA SER A 319 -0.82 -1.19 0.30
C SER A 319 -2.02 -0.25 0.46
N ILE A 320 -2.07 0.72 -0.46
CA ILE A 320 -3.17 1.65 -0.65
C ILE A 320 -3.67 1.50 -2.08
N VAL A 321 -4.98 1.40 -2.24
CA VAL A 321 -5.63 1.17 -3.53
C VAL A 321 -6.78 2.15 -3.69
N PHE A 322 -6.86 2.79 -4.85
CA PHE A 322 -7.96 3.65 -5.23
C PHE A 322 -8.81 3.00 -6.32
N VAL A 323 -10.12 3.22 -6.25
CA VAL A 323 -11.12 2.75 -7.21
C VAL A 323 -12.16 3.85 -7.47
N GLU A 324 -13.08 3.60 -8.40
CA GLU A 324 -14.18 4.53 -8.75
C GLU A 324 -13.66 5.91 -9.19
N GLU A 325 -12.71 5.95 -10.13
CA GLU A 325 -12.05 7.20 -10.58
C GLU A 325 -11.43 7.97 -9.41
N ASP A 326 -10.66 7.27 -8.57
CA ASP A 326 -9.94 7.81 -7.41
C ASP A 326 -10.82 8.42 -6.30
N ARG A 327 -12.11 8.05 -6.23
CA ARG A 327 -13.05 8.58 -5.21
C ARG A 327 -13.17 7.70 -3.98
N VAL A 328 -12.83 6.42 -4.12
CA VAL A 328 -12.87 5.45 -3.02
C VAL A 328 -11.48 4.89 -2.82
N ALA A 329 -11.00 4.90 -1.58
CA ALA A 329 -9.69 4.36 -1.23
C ALA A 329 -9.80 3.26 -0.19
N PHE A 330 -8.87 2.31 -0.26
CA PHE A 330 -8.72 1.18 0.63
C PHE A 330 -7.26 1.08 1.07
N ILE A 331 -7.00 1.04 2.38
CA ILE A 331 -5.66 0.81 2.92
C ILE A 331 -5.65 -0.50 3.71
N PHE A 332 -4.70 -1.38 3.44
CA PHE A 332 -4.55 -2.66 4.13
C PHE A 332 -3.56 -2.55 5.29
N GLY A 333 -4.03 -2.66 6.53
CA GLY A 333 -3.18 -2.68 7.73
C GLY A 333 -2.66 -4.07 8.10
N LYS A 334 -1.36 -4.19 8.41
CA LYS A 334 -0.77 -5.40 9.00
C LYS A 334 -1.28 -5.60 10.44
N HIS A 335 -1.43 -6.86 10.85
CA HIS A 335 -1.73 -7.28 12.22
C HIS A 335 -3.04 -6.84 12.90
N ASN A 336 -3.95 -6.04 12.32
CA ASN A 336 -5.23 -5.75 12.98
C ASN A 336 -6.29 -5.11 12.08
N ARG A 337 -6.76 -5.84 11.06
CA ARG A 337 -8.10 -5.62 10.49
C ARG A 337 -8.43 -4.15 10.22
N THR A 338 -7.53 -3.43 9.58
CA THR A 338 -7.80 -2.06 9.18
C THR A 338 -7.91 -2.07 7.68
N LEU A 339 -9.14 -1.93 7.21
CA LEU A 339 -9.40 -1.40 5.90
C LEU A 339 -9.85 0.04 6.14
N LEU A 340 -8.96 1.00 5.84
CA LEU A 340 -9.39 2.39 5.85
C LEU A 340 -10.16 2.64 4.57
N HIS A 341 -11.43 2.97 4.69
CA HIS A 341 -12.27 3.35 3.57
C HIS A 341 -12.47 4.86 3.59
N GLY A 342 -12.01 5.51 2.54
CA GLY A 342 -12.25 6.93 2.32
C GLY A 342 -13.24 7.13 1.17
N ARG A 343 -14.15 8.10 1.31
CA ARG A 343 -14.96 8.62 0.21
C ARG A 343 -14.83 10.14 0.15
N ARG A 344 -14.59 10.67 -1.05
CA ARG A 344 -14.69 12.11 -1.33
C ARG A 344 -16.13 12.51 -1.64
#